data_AF-A0A1M6SVK0-F1
#
_entry.id   AF-A0A1M6SVK0-F1
#
_cell.length_a   1.000
_cell.length_b   1.000
_cell.length_c   1.000
_cell.angle_alpha   90.00
_cell.angle_beta   90.00
_cell.angle_gamma   90.00
#
_symmetry.space_group_name_H-M   'P 1'
#
loop_
_entity.id
_entity.type
_entity.pdbx_description
1 polymer ?
#
loop_
_entity_poly.entity_id
_entity_poly.type
_entity_poly.pdbx_seq_one_letter_code
_entity_poly.pdbx_strand_id
1 'polypeptide(L)'
;MKVTFPHMGYMYVSLKGMLEYLGIDVVVPPPCSKRTLNLGVKHSPEFACLPLKLNIGNFIEARELGADTIMMAGGCGPCRFGYYAYVENEILKDLKIDYNLVVMEPPEKHIGELLGRIRKITGNRPWLQVIKALRFGFLKAKAVDEIENLSYQIRPRELVKGTTDRALEKSIDLVNEAATPTALTRALAQAKEVMAAVPADRGRPALKVALIGEIYTLLEPYSNVNIERHLGYLGVEVERAMMLSQWINDHLFMGVVRNLPSSDRFKKVASPYLNHFVGGHGEETVGSAVWYAQQGFAGAIQVLPFTCMPEIVAQSILPKVSENTGMPIMTLIMDEHSGEAGLITRLEAFIDLLQRKHEQKEALTS
;
A
#
# COMPACT_ATOMS: atom_id res chain seq x y z
N MET A 1 16.15 11.90 20.10
CA MET A 1 14.84 11.42 19.61
C MET A 1 15.13 10.61 18.36
N LYS A 2 14.83 9.31 18.39
CA LYS A 2 14.97 8.38 17.27
C LYS A 2 13.59 7.92 16.85
N VAL A 3 13.11 8.44 15.72
CA VAL A 3 11.73 8.27 15.25
C VAL A 3 11.61 6.98 14.44
N THR A 4 10.57 6.20 14.70
CA THR A 4 10.16 5.05 13.90
C THR A 4 8.71 5.21 13.42
N PHE A 5 8.32 4.39 12.46
CA PHE A 5 7.00 4.30 11.86
C PHE A 5 6.79 2.84 11.36
N PRO A 6 5.55 2.38 11.20
CA PRO A 6 5.30 1.02 10.71
C PRO A 6 5.63 0.89 9.22
N HIS A 7 5.85 -0.35 8.76
CA HIS A 7 5.91 -0.65 7.33
C HIS A 7 4.53 -0.65 6.70
N MET A 8 4.49 -0.24 5.43
CA MET A 8 3.35 -0.40 4.52
C MET A 8 3.95 -0.39 3.11
N GLY A 9 4.57 -1.51 2.74
CA GLY A 9 5.40 -1.59 1.54
C GLY A 9 6.56 -0.60 1.59
N TYR A 10 6.81 0.09 0.48
CA TYR A 10 7.94 1.03 0.37
C TYR A 10 7.67 2.42 0.98
N MET A 11 6.64 2.58 1.81
CA MET A 11 6.34 3.84 2.51
C MET A 11 7.54 4.36 3.31
N TYR A 12 8.40 3.47 3.82
CA TYR A 12 9.59 3.86 4.56
C TYR A 12 10.51 4.77 3.76
N VAL A 13 10.59 4.62 2.43
CA VAL A 13 11.44 5.47 1.56
C VAL A 13 10.99 6.93 1.61
N SER A 14 9.68 7.15 1.58
CA SER A 14 9.06 8.48 1.67
C SER A 14 9.25 9.10 3.05
N LEU A 15 8.87 8.37 4.11
CA LEU A 15 8.90 8.89 5.48
C LEU A 15 10.33 9.10 5.99
N LYS A 16 11.23 8.15 5.75
CA LYS A 16 12.65 8.28 6.07
C LYS A 16 13.24 9.50 5.38
N GLY A 17 13.06 9.61 4.06
CA GLY A 17 13.59 10.73 3.29
C GLY A 17 13.03 12.09 3.74
N MET A 18 11.74 12.17 4.09
CA MET A 18 11.13 13.38 4.65
C MET A 18 11.75 13.78 6.00
N LEU A 19 11.86 12.83 6.94
CA LEU A 19 12.35 13.08 8.29
C LEU A 19 13.86 13.37 8.31
N GLU A 20 14.65 12.65 7.52
CA GLU A 20 16.09 12.90 7.37
C GLU A 20 16.37 14.24 6.66
N TYR A 21 15.51 14.66 5.72
CA TYR A 21 15.59 16.01 5.13
C TYR A 21 15.36 17.11 6.18
N LEU A 22 14.59 16.79 7.23
CA LEU A 22 14.47 17.64 8.39
C LEU A 22 15.63 17.48 9.36
N GLY A 23 16.56 16.54 9.19
CA GLY A 23 17.63 16.27 10.17
C GLY A 23 17.10 15.64 11.44
N ILE A 24 16.14 14.73 11.32
CA ILE A 24 15.62 13.90 12.40
C ILE A 24 16.22 12.51 12.25
N ASP A 25 16.69 11.92 13.34
CA ASP A 25 17.20 10.55 13.34
C ASP A 25 16.04 9.56 13.18
N VAL A 26 16.12 8.73 12.15
CA VAL A 26 15.09 7.74 11.81
C VAL A 26 15.62 6.33 12.04
N VAL A 27 14.81 5.50 12.70
CA VAL A 27 15.01 4.06 12.80
C VAL A 27 13.92 3.39 11.99
N VAL A 28 14.30 2.86 10.82
CA VAL A 28 13.38 2.04 10.01
C VAL A 28 13.40 0.62 10.58
N PRO A 29 12.25 0.03 10.94
CA PRO A 29 12.20 -1.36 11.38
C PRO A 29 12.68 -2.30 10.26
N PRO A 30 13.12 -3.53 10.57
CA PRO A 30 13.38 -4.52 9.53
C PRO A 30 12.10 -4.79 8.70
N PRO A 31 12.22 -5.23 7.43
CA PRO A 31 11.07 -5.63 6.64
C PRO A 31 10.19 -6.65 7.37
N CYS A 32 8.87 -6.55 7.16
CA CYS A 32 7.92 -7.46 7.77
C CYS A 32 8.28 -8.93 7.46
N SER A 33 8.29 -9.74 8.51
CA SER A 33 8.71 -11.13 8.46
C SER A 33 7.83 -12.00 9.35
N LYS A 34 8.06 -13.31 9.33
CA LYS A 34 7.41 -14.24 10.27
C LYS A 34 7.69 -13.87 11.72
N ARG A 35 8.87 -13.32 12.02
CA ARG A 35 9.21 -12.82 13.35
C ARG A 35 8.32 -11.62 13.72
N THR A 36 8.23 -10.64 12.83
CA THR A 36 7.38 -9.45 12.99
C THR A 36 5.93 -9.85 13.29
N LEU A 37 5.37 -10.75 12.47
CA LEU A 37 4.01 -11.24 12.65
C LEU A 37 3.83 -11.98 13.97
N ASN A 38 4.76 -12.88 14.34
CA ASN A 38 4.68 -13.63 15.59
C ASN A 38 4.71 -12.71 16.83
N LEU A 39 5.56 -11.68 16.80
CA LEU A 39 5.59 -10.66 17.86
C LEU A 39 4.24 -9.93 17.96
N GLY A 40 3.69 -9.53 16.80
CA GLY A 40 2.38 -8.91 16.69
C GLY A 40 1.24 -9.75 17.26
N VAL A 41 1.09 -10.98 16.75
CA VAL A 41 0.04 -11.92 17.14
C VAL A 41 0.09 -12.22 18.64
N LYS A 42 1.29 -12.41 19.20
CA LYS A 42 1.47 -12.73 20.63
C LYS A 42 0.92 -11.64 21.56
N HIS A 43 0.93 -10.38 21.12
CA HIS A 43 0.65 -9.23 21.97
C HIS A 43 -0.60 -8.45 21.58
N SER A 44 -1.25 -8.82 20.47
CA SER A 44 -2.45 -8.15 19.98
C SER A 44 -3.71 -8.94 20.30
N PRO A 45 -4.87 -8.28 20.38
CA PRO A 45 -6.16 -8.98 20.43
C PRO A 45 -6.34 -9.89 19.20
N GLU A 46 -6.93 -11.06 19.41
CA GLU A 46 -7.17 -12.07 18.36
C GLU A 46 -7.93 -11.49 17.16
N PHE A 47 -9.03 -10.77 17.43
CA PHE A 47 -9.88 -10.13 16.41
C PHE A 47 -9.37 -8.75 15.96
N ALA A 48 -8.12 -8.38 16.26
CA ALA A 48 -7.49 -7.25 15.61
C ALA A 48 -7.10 -7.65 14.18
N CYS A 49 -7.33 -6.76 13.22
CA CYS A 49 -6.94 -6.99 11.84
C CYS A 49 -5.41 -7.01 11.68
N LEU A 50 -4.95 -7.74 10.67
CA LEU A 50 -3.54 -8.01 10.39
C LEU A 50 -2.61 -6.77 10.42
N PRO A 51 -3.00 -5.58 9.91
CA PRO A 51 -2.13 -4.39 9.97
C PRO A 51 -1.70 -4.00 11.39
N LEU A 52 -2.62 -4.05 12.37
CA LEU A 52 -2.29 -3.72 13.77
C LEU A 52 -1.26 -4.70 14.33
N LYS A 53 -1.42 -5.99 14.04
CA LYS A 53 -0.49 -7.03 14.48
C LYS A 53 0.91 -6.78 13.90
N LEU A 54 1.02 -6.50 12.60
CA LEU A 54 2.29 -6.21 11.96
C LEU A 54 2.94 -4.92 12.49
N ASN A 55 2.17 -3.87 12.73
CA ASN A 55 2.66 -2.62 13.33
C ASN A 55 3.27 -2.86 14.72
N ILE A 56 2.59 -3.61 15.60
CA ILE A 56 3.14 -3.99 16.92
C ILE A 56 4.50 -4.69 16.76
N GLY A 57 4.58 -5.66 15.85
CA GLY A 57 5.84 -6.32 15.53
C GLY A 57 6.93 -5.34 15.09
N ASN A 58 6.61 -4.45 14.16
CA ASN A 58 7.54 -3.42 13.69
C ASN A 58 8.03 -2.52 14.83
N PHE A 59 7.16 -2.09 15.73
CA PHE A 59 7.54 -1.21 16.84
C PHE A 59 8.40 -1.91 17.89
N ILE A 60 8.16 -3.20 18.15
CA ILE A 60 9.03 -3.99 19.03
C ILE A 60 10.42 -4.11 18.38
N GLU A 61 10.50 -4.47 17.11
CA GLU A 61 11.78 -4.60 16.40
C GLU A 61 12.51 -3.26 16.26
N ALA A 62 11.79 -2.16 16.01
CA ALA A 62 12.38 -0.82 16.00
C ALA A 62 12.91 -0.41 17.38
N ARG A 63 12.29 -0.87 18.47
CA ARG A 63 12.75 -0.58 19.84
C ARG A 63 14.10 -1.24 20.10
N GLU A 64 14.28 -2.47 19.65
CA GLU A 64 15.55 -3.20 19.75
C GLU A 64 16.68 -2.47 19.01
N LEU A 65 16.36 -1.76 17.93
CA LEU A 65 17.28 -0.89 17.18
C LEU A 65 17.48 0.50 17.83
N GLY A 66 16.81 0.77 18.95
CA GLY A 66 16.96 1.97 19.76
C GLY A 66 15.99 3.11 19.41
N ALA A 67 14.88 2.84 18.72
CA ALA A 67 13.83 3.83 18.52
C ALA A 67 13.18 4.25 19.87
N ASP A 68 12.88 5.54 20.01
CA ASP A 68 12.27 6.11 21.23
C ASP A 68 10.96 6.86 20.97
N THR A 69 10.59 7.03 19.70
CA THR A 69 9.41 7.80 19.30
C THR A 69 8.68 7.12 18.15
N ILE A 70 7.37 6.90 18.28
CA ILE A 70 6.51 6.41 17.20
C ILE A 70 5.86 7.60 16.50
N MET A 71 5.97 7.64 15.18
CA MET A 71 5.20 8.52 14.31
C MET A 71 4.16 7.71 13.56
N MET A 72 2.89 8.05 13.74
CA MET A 72 1.79 7.33 13.10
C MET A 72 0.74 8.30 12.58
N ALA A 73 0.12 7.97 11.45
CA ALA A 73 -1.08 8.67 11.00
C ALA A 73 -2.28 8.22 11.83
N GLY A 74 -3.11 9.17 12.24
CA GLY A 74 -4.45 8.92 12.76
C GLY A 74 -5.48 8.93 11.63
N GLY A 75 -6.74 8.72 11.98
CA GLY A 75 -7.84 8.73 11.03
C GLY A 75 -9.14 9.18 11.67
N CYS A 76 -10.01 9.81 10.89
CA CYS A 76 -11.38 10.11 11.26
C CYS A 76 -12.33 9.13 10.56
N GLY A 77 -13.27 8.53 11.30
CA GLY A 77 -14.29 7.65 10.72
C GLY A 77 -14.43 6.31 11.44
N PRO A 78 -15.29 5.41 10.92
CA PRO A 78 -15.64 4.16 11.61
C PRO A 78 -14.57 3.06 11.46
N CYS A 79 -13.48 3.31 10.73
CA CYS A 79 -12.36 2.37 10.61
C CYS A 79 -11.52 2.36 11.90
N ARG A 80 -11.13 1.16 12.35
CA ARG A 80 -10.28 0.97 13.54
C ARG A 80 -8.91 1.63 13.43
N PHE A 81 -8.42 1.87 12.21
CA PHE A 81 -7.16 2.58 11.97
C PHE A 81 -7.05 3.90 12.75
N GLY A 82 -8.16 4.62 12.90
CA GLY A 82 -8.19 5.88 13.67
C GLY A 82 -7.78 5.73 15.15
N TYR A 83 -7.85 4.53 15.70
CA TYR A 83 -7.48 4.23 17.09
C TYR A 83 -6.16 3.47 17.23
N TYR A 84 -5.53 3.03 16.13
CA TYR A 84 -4.36 2.15 16.20
C TYR A 84 -3.24 2.75 17.03
N ALA A 85 -2.86 4.01 16.76
CA ALA A 85 -1.76 4.66 17.45
C ALA A 85 -1.91 4.64 18.98
N TYR A 86 -3.15 4.77 19.48
CA TYR A 86 -3.45 4.75 20.90
C TYR A 86 -3.48 3.32 21.46
N VAL A 87 -4.16 2.40 20.77
CA VAL A 87 -4.24 0.98 21.19
C VAL A 87 -2.87 0.32 21.18
N GLU A 88 -2.09 0.54 20.12
CA GLU A 88 -0.75 0.00 19.97
C GLU A 88 0.19 0.54 21.06
N ASN A 89 0.07 1.83 21.39
CA ASN A 89 0.84 2.44 22.47
C ASN A 89 0.50 1.88 23.85
N GLU A 90 -0.78 1.62 24.14
CA GLU A 90 -1.15 0.97 25.41
C GLU A 90 -0.65 -0.48 25.49
N ILE A 91 -0.76 -1.25 24.39
CA ILE A 91 -0.17 -2.60 24.31
C ILE A 91 1.33 -2.55 24.58
N LEU A 92 2.06 -1.62 23.96
CA LEU A 92 3.51 -1.49 24.15
C LEU A 92 3.87 -1.09 25.60
N LYS A 93 3.09 -0.22 26.24
CA LYS A 93 3.28 0.12 27.67
C LYS A 93 3.07 -1.07 28.58
N ASP A 94 2.07 -1.91 28.33
CA ASP A 94 1.84 -3.15 29.09
C ASP A 94 3.04 -4.11 28.99
N LEU A 95 3.74 -4.08 27.86
CA LEU A 95 5.00 -4.81 27.63
C LEU A 95 6.24 -4.10 28.21
N LYS A 96 6.06 -2.95 28.88
CA LYS A 96 7.14 -2.10 29.41
C LYS A 96 8.06 -1.57 28.30
N ILE A 97 7.49 -1.32 27.12
CA ILE A 97 8.16 -0.70 25.99
C ILE A 97 7.64 0.73 25.84
N ASP A 98 8.39 1.67 26.42
CA ASP A 98 8.00 3.08 26.42
C ASP A 98 8.42 3.80 25.12
N TYR A 99 7.43 4.40 24.47
CA TYR A 99 7.57 5.26 23.32
C TYR A 99 7.00 6.65 23.57
N ASN A 100 7.63 7.66 23.00
CA ASN A 100 6.96 8.93 22.76
C ASN A 100 6.02 8.76 21.56
N LEU A 101 4.71 8.90 21.78
CA LEU A 101 3.74 8.81 20.68
C LEU A 101 3.53 10.17 20.02
N VAL A 102 3.62 10.21 18.69
CA VAL A 102 3.21 11.34 17.87
C VAL A 102 2.22 10.90 16.79
N VAL A 103 0.97 11.27 16.99
CA VAL A 103 -0.13 10.97 16.06
C VAL A 103 -0.42 12.17 15.18
N MET A 104 -0.34 11.99 13.86
CA MET A 104 -0.76 12.97 12.87
C MET A 104 -2.22 12.73 12.50
N GLU A 105 -3.13 13.50 13.11
CA GLU A 105 -4.55 13.42 12.77
C GLU A 105 -4.90 14.30 11.57
N PRO A 106 -5.91 13.93 10.76
CA PRO A 106 -6.41 14.78 9.68
C PRO A 106 -6.80 16.18 10.20
N PRO A 107 -6.54 17.25 9.43
CA PRO A 107 -6.66 18.63 9.89
C PRO A 107 -8.10 19.09 10.22
N GLU A 108 -9.12 18.28 9.94
CA GLU A 108 -10.54 18.64 10.08
C GLU A 108 -11.00 18.92 11.51
N LYS A 109 -10.24 18.53 12.55
CA LYS A 109 -10.67 18.71 13.96
C LYS A 109 -9.69 19.45 14.89
N HIS A 110 -8.37 19.41 14.66
CA HIS A 110 -7.38 19.97 15.61
C HIS A 110 -6.11 20.58 14.96
N ILE A 111 -6.26 21.62 14.12
CA ILE A 111 -5.12 22.27 13.42
C ILE A 111 -4.05 22.79 14.41
N GLY A 112 -4.45 23.39 15.54
CA GLY A 112 -3.50 23.93 16.53
C GLY A 112 -2.64 22.86 17.21
N GLU A 113 -3.23 21.72 17.54
CA GLU A 113 -2.52 20.58 18.13
C GLU A 113 -1.62 19.88 17.13
N LEU A 114 -2.06 19.76 15.87
CA LEU A 114 -1.25 19.24 14.77
C LEU A 114 0.02 20.07 14.57
N LEU A 115 -0.09 21.41 14.59
CA LEU A 115 1.06 22.32 14.52
C LEU A 115 2.01 22.14 15.72
N GLY A 116 1.47 21.91 16.92
CA GLY A 116 2.25 21.63 18.13
C GLY A 116 3.02 20.31 18.05
N ARG A 117 2.36 19.24 17.57
CA ARG A 117 2.97 17.91 17.35
C ARG A 117 4.05 17.96 16.27
N ILE A 118 3.79 18.67 15.17
CA ILE A 118 4.80 18.90 14.11
C ILE A 118 5.99 19.67 14.67
N ARG A 119 5.79 20.73 15.48
CA ARG A 119 6.91 21.45 16.11
C ARG A 119 7.72 20.58 17.07
N LYS A 120 7.06 19.68 17.81
CA LYS A 120 7.71 18.71 18.71
C LYS A 120 8.64 17.76 17.94
N ILE A 121 8.22 17.27 16.77
CA ILE A 121 9.06 16.44 15.89
C ILE A 121 10.15 17.25 15.20
N THR A 122 9.78 18.42 14.66
CA THR A 122 10.64 19.20 13.76
C THR A 122 11.60 20.13 14.50
N GLY A 123 11.56 20.21 15.84
CA GLY A 123 12.51 21.00 16.64
C GLY A 123 12.44 22.49 16.35
N ASN A 124 11.24 23.05 16.15
CA ASN A 124 11.01 24.46 15.79
C ASN A 124 11.66 24.93 14.48
N ARG A 125 11.93 24.02 13.53
CA ARG A 125 12.42 24.40 12.20
C ARG A 125 11.45 25.33 11.46
N PRO A 126 11.96 26.22 10.58
CA PRO A 126 11.10 27.12 9.81
C PRO A 126 10.06 26.35 9.00
N TRP A 127 8.83 26.87 8.94
CA TRP A 127 7.72 26.25 8.19
C TRP A 127 8.05 25.97 6.72
N LEU A 128 8.85 26.85 6.09
CA LEU A 128 9.34 26.64 4.73
C LEU A 128 10.18 25.35 4.59
N GLN A 129 10.95 24.99 5.61
CA GLN A 129 11.73 23.75 5.63
C GLN A 129 10.82 22.53 5.79
N VAL A 130 9.80 22.62 6.65
CA VAL A 130 8.77 21.58 6.82
C VAL A 130 8.02 21.31 5.53
N ILE A 131 7.58 22.36 4.83
CA ILE A 131 6.90 22.22 3.54
C ILE A 131 7.83 21.60 2.48
N LYS A 132 9.11 21.99 2.44
CA LYS A 132 10.10 21.38 1.55
C LYS A 132 10.30 19.90 1.83
N ALA A 133 10.34 19.51 3.11
CA ALA A 133 10.46 18.11 3.52
C ALA A 133 9.23 17.29 3.14
N LEU A 134 8.01 17.79 3.41
CA LEU A 134 6.76 17.15 3.00
C LEU A 134 6.71 16.95 1.48
N ARG A 135 7.07 17.99 0.72
CA ARG A 135 7.17 17.90 -0.75
C ARG A 135 8.20 16.85 -1.16
N PHE A 136 9.34 16.77 -0.48
CA PHE A 136 10.38 15.79 -0.80
C PHE A 136 9.94 14.35 -0.53
N GLY A 137 9.30 14.07 0.62
CA GLY A 137 8.69 12.78 0.91
C GLY A 137 7.65 12.39 -0.15
N PHE A 138 6.77 13.32 -0.52
CA PHE A 138 5.79 13.09 -1.59
C PHE A 138 6.44 12.79 -2.95
N LEU A 139 7.51 13.50 -3.32
CA LEU A 139 8.26 13.21 -4.55
C LEU A 139 8.90 11.82 -4.52
N LYS A 140 9.41 11.38 -3.36
CA LYS A 140 9.91 10.01 -3.18
C LYS A 140 8.79 8.98 -3.32
N ALA A 141 7.62 9.21 -2.71
CA ALA A 141 6.46 8.32 -2.87
C ALA A 141 6.06 8.18 -4.35
N LYS A 142 6.02 9.28 -5.12
CA LYS A 142 5.75 9.23 -6.56
C LYS A 142 6.80 8.44 -7.35
N ALA A 143 8.09 8.61 -7.01
CA ALA A 143 9.18 7.90 -7.66
C ALA A 143 9.10 6.39 -7.41
N VAL A 144 8.80 6.00 -6.17
CA VAL A 144 8.58 4.60 -5.77
C VAL A 144 7.38 4.00 -6.52
N ASP A 145 6.23 4.66 -6.49
CA ASP A 145 5.02 4.20 -7.20
C ASP A 145 5.28 3.99 -8.70
N GLU A 146 6.08 4.86 -9.33
CA GLU A 146 6.44 4.72 -10.74
C GLU A 146 7.30 3.48 -11.00
N ILE A 147 8.28 3.19 -10.13
CA ILE A 147 9.14 2.01 -10.24
C ILE A 147 8.35 0.73 -9.97
N GLU A 148 7.46 0.73 -8.97
CA GLU A 148 6.57 -0.40 -8.68
C GLU A 148 5.68 -0.72 -9.89
N ASN A 149 5.06 0.31 -10.50
CA ASN A 149 4.24 0.15 -11.70
C ASN A 149 5.03 -0.43 -12.88
N LEU A 150 6.28 0.01 -13.10
CA LEU A 150 7.16 -0.59 -14.09
C LEU A 150 7.37 -2.09 -13.80
N SER A 151 7.51 -2.47 -12.54
CA SER A 151 7.64 -3.89 -12.16
C SER A 151 6.40 -4.71 -12.52
N TYR A 152 5.20 -4.16 -12.34
CA TYR A 152 3.94 -4.84 -12.68
C TYR A 152 3.74 -5.03 -14.18
N GLN A 153 4.32 -4.14 -14.99
CA GLN A 153 4.30 -4.24 -16.45
C GLN A 153 5.41 -5.17 -16.98
N ILE A 154 6.60 -5.16 -16.37
CA ILE A 154 7.76 -5.90 -16.87
C ILE A 154 7.73 -7.37 -16.42
N ARG A 155 7.41 -7.65 -15.15
CA ARG A 155 7.41 -9.02 -14.57
C ARG A 155 6.60 -10.04 -15.39
N PRO A 156 5.36 -9.75 -15.85
CA PRO A 156 4.61 -10.70 -16.69
C PRO A 156 5.19 -10.91 -18.08
N ARG A 157 6.33 -10.31 -18.40
CA ARG A 157 6.99 -10.37 -19.70
C ARG A 157 8.47 -10.71 -19.57
N GLU A 158 8.97 -10.95 -18.37
CA GLU A 158 10.39 -11.22 -18.15
C GLU A 158 10.82 -12.55 -18.77
N LEU A 159 11.99 -12.57 -19.41
CA LEU A 159 12.56 -13.76 -20.04
C LEU A 159 13.27 -14.65 -19.02
N VAL A 160 13.77 -14.06 -17.94
CA VAL A 160 14.48 -14.75 -16.87
C VAL A 160 13.80 -14.42 -15.54
N LYS A 161 13.22 -15.45 -14.91
CA LYS A 161 12.44 -15.31 -13.68
C LYS A 161 13.23 -14.59 -12.59
N GLY A 162 12.61 -13.59 -11.97
CA GLY A 162 13.16 -12.80 -10.87
C GLY A 162 14.19 -11.74 -11.27
N THR A 163 14.41 -11.51 -12.57
CA THR A 163 15.23 -10.36 -13.01
C THR A 163 14.54 -9.04 -12.70
N THR A 164 13.21 -8.98 -12.86
CA THR A 164 12.42 -7.79 -12.53
C THR A 164 12.49 -7.48 -11.04
N ASP A 165 12.51 -8.50 -10.17
CA ASP A 165 12.53 -8.29 -8.72
C ASP A 165 13.88 -7.73 -8.25
N ARG A 166 15.00 -8.23 -8.80
CA ARG A 166 16.33 -7.68 -8.53
C ARG A 166 16.47 -6.24 -9.04
N ALA A 167 15.88 -5.95 -10.20
CA ALA A 167 15.86 -4.61 -10.76
C ALA A 167 15.02 -3.65 -9.90
N LEU A 168 13.88 -4.11 -9.41
CA LEU A 168 13.01 -3.37 -8.49
C LEU A 168 13.74 -3.03 -7.19
N GLU A 169 14.32 -4.03 -6.52
CA GLU A 169 15.07 -3.83 -5.26
C GLU A 169 16.19 -2.78 -5.44
N LYS A 170 17.04 -2.95 -6.46
CA LYS A 170 18.09 -1.99 -6.80
C LYS A 170 17.55 -0.59 -7.09
N SER A 171 16.41 -0.49 -7.79
CA SER A 171 15.79 0.78 -8.16
C SER A 171 15.21 1.52 -6.96
N ILE A 172 14.61 0.78 -6.02
CA ILE A 172 14.13 1.33 -4.76
C ILE A 172 15.29 1.84 -3.91
N ASP A 173 16.41 1.11 -3.85
CA ASP A 173 17.60 1.54 -3.11
C ASP A 173 18.17 2.85 -3.66
N LEU A 174 18.27 3.00 -4.98
CA LEU A 174 18.70 4.27 -5.62
C LEU A 174 17.81 5.45 -5.18
N VAL A 175 16.49 5.26 -5.16
CA VAL A 175 15.54 6.30 -4.71
C VAL A 175 15.63 6.55 -3.22
N ASN A 176 15.87 5.51 -2.41
CA ASN A 176 16.04 5.60 -0.97
C ASN A 176 17.28 6.43 -0.58
N GLU A 177 18.41 6.21 -1.24
CA GLU A 177 19.68 6.89 -0.99
C GLU A 177 19.68 8.37 -1.43
N ALA A 178 18.78 8.76 -2.33
CA ALA A 178 18.70 10.15 -2.77
C ALA A 178 18.31 11.10 -1.61
N ALA A 179 19.21 12.01 -1.22
CA ALA A 179 19.02 12.92 -0.10
C ALA A 179 18.45 14.31 -0.49
N THR A 180 18.40 14.63 -1.79
CA THR A 180 17.93 15.95 -2.28
C THR A 180 17.00 15.78 -3.49
N PRO A 181 16.14 16.78 -3.80
CA PRO A 181 15.27 16.71 -4.98
C PRO A 181 16.03 16.52 -6.31
N THR A 182 17.21 17.15 -6.46
CA THR A 182 18.03 17.00 -7.66
C THR A 182 18.67 15.61 -7.75
N ALA A 183 19.14 15.06 -6.62
CA ALA A 183 19.61 13.68 -6.55
C ALA A 183 18.48 12.69 -6.85
N LEU A 184 17.27 12.94 -6.33
CA LEU A 184 16.09 12.11 -6.58
C LEU A 184 15.73 12.04 -8.06
N THR A 185 15.77 13.17 -8.79
CA THR A 185 15.54 13.16 -10.23
C THR A 185 16.55 12.28 -10.98
N ARG A 186 17.84 12.33 -10.59
CA ARG A 186 18.89 11.49 -11.18
C ARG A 186 18.71 10.02 -10.81
N ALA A 187 18.43 9.73 -9.55
CA ALA A 187 18.18 8.38 -9.06
C ALA A 187 16.98 7.74 -9.76
N LEU A 188 15.90 8.48 -9.96
CA LEU A 188 14.73 8.00 -10.70
C LEU A 188 15.05 7.73 -12.18
N ALA A 189 15.86 8.57 -12.83
CA ALA A 189 16.31 8.31 -14.19
C ALA A 189 17.14 7.01 -14.28
N GLN A 190 18.09 6.83 -13.36
CA GLN A 190 18.90 5.61 -13.26
C GLN A 190 18.06 4.36 -12.94
N ALA A 191 17.09 4.48 -12.02
CA ALA A 191 16.14 3.42 -11.70
C ALA A 191 15.34 2.99 -12.93
N LYS A 192 14.88 3.94 -13.75
CA LYS A 192 14.18 3.64 -15.01
C LYS A 192 15.08 2.94 -16.02
N GLU A 193 16.37 3.31 -16.10
CA GLU A 193 17.34 2.61 -16.95
C GLU A 193 17.55 1.17 -16.47
N VAL A 194 17.68 0.95 -15.15
CA VAL A 194 17.79 -0.39 -14.54
C VAL A 194 16.56 -1.24 -14.87
N MET A 195 15.36 -0.70 -14.68
CA MET A 195 14.12 -1.39 -15.05
C MET A 195 14.04 -1.62 -16.56
N ALA A 196 14.49 -0.66 -17.38
CA ALA A 196 14.43 -0.79 -18.82
C ALA A 196 15.37 -1.87 -19.38
N ALA A 197 16.49 -2.11 -18.70
CA ALA A 197 17.48 -3.12 -19.06
C ALA A 197 17.05 -4.56 -18.71
N VAL A 198 15.93 -4.76 -18.01
CA VAL A 198 15.41 -6.11 -17.71
C VAL A 198 15.11 -6.85 -19.02
N PRO A 199 15.66 -8.06 -19.24
CA PRO A 199 15.34 -8.89 -20.40
C PRO A 199 13.86 -9.30 -20.36
N ALA A 200 13.05 -8.72 -21.23
CA ALA A 200 11.62 -8.95 -21.30
C ALA A 200 11.09 -8.90 -22.74
N ASP A 201 10.16 -9.79 -23.06
CA ASP A 201 9.38 -9.71 -24.29
C ASP A 201 8.25 -8.69 -24.12
N ARG A 202 8.58 -7.42 -24.33
CA ARG A 202 7.62 -6.30 -24.17
C ARG A 202 6.44 -6.36 -25.12
N GLY A 203 6.53 -7.13 -26.20
CA GLY A 203 5.44 -7.33 -27.17
C GLY A 203 4.44 -8.39 -26.73
N ARG A 204 4.79 -9.24 -25.76
CA ARG A 204 3.90 -10.29 -25.28
C ARG A 204 2.63 -9.70 -24.66
N PRO A 205 1.43 -10.05 -25.16
CA PRO A 205 0.18 -9.65 -24.51
C PRO A 205 0.10 -10.27 -23.11
N ALA A 206 -0.51 -9.54 -22.18
CA ALA A 206 -0.73 -10.01 -20.82
C ALA A 206 -2.16 -9.69 -20.40
N LEU A 207 -2.79 -10.62 -19.69
CA LEU A 207 -4.07 -10.33 -19.05
C LEU A 207 -3.88 -9.23 -18.02
N LYS A 208 -4.83 -8.29 -17.97
CA LYS A 208 -4.85 -7.23 -16.97
C LYS A 208 -5.81 -7.60 -15.84
N VAL A 209 -5.29 -7.66 -14.62
CA VAL A 209 -6.09 -7.94 -13.41
C VAL A 209 -5.90 -6.81 -12.42
N ALA A 210 -7.02 -6.33 -11.88
CA ALA A 210 -7.01 -5.29 -10.86
C ALA A 210 -6.84 -5.89 -9.47
N LEU A 211 -5.98 -5.29 -8.65
CA LEU A 211 -5.97 -5.52 -7.20
C LEU A 211 -6.73 -4.40 -6.51
N ILE A 212 -7.81 -4.77 -5.84
CA ILE A 212 -8.70 -3.86 -5.12
C ILE A 212 -8.74 -4.25 -3.64
N GLY A 213 -9.16 -3.35 -2.75
CA GLY A 213 -9.32 -3.67 -1.34
C GLY A 213 -8.63 -2.71 -0.38
N GLU A 214 -8.21 -3.24 0.77
CA GLU A 214 -7.68 -2.43 1.87
C GLU A 214 -6.22 -2.00 1.62
N ILE A 215 -5.93 -0.71 1.78
CA ILE A 215 -4.64 -0.11 1.41
C ILE A 215 -3.44 -0.81 2.02
N TYR A 216 -3.46 -1.15 3.31
CA TYR A 216 -2.30 -1.76 3.94
C TYR A 216 -2.02 -3.11 3.30
N THR A 217 -3.06 -3.95 3.13
CA THR A 217 -2.90 -5.25 2.47
C THR A 217 -2.55 -5.14 0.99
N LEU A 218 -2.96 -4.08 0.30
CA LEU A 218 -2.53 -3.86 -1.08
C LEU A 218 -1.06 -3.48 -1.18
N LEU A 219 -0.54 -2.68 -0.24
CA LEU A 219 0.81 -2.14 -0.33
C LEU A 219 1.88 -2.97 0.37
N GLU A 220 1.57 -3.64 1.48
CA GLU A 220 2.53 -4.41 2.28
C GLU A 220 2.69 -5.85 1.74
N PRO A 221 3.81 -6.18 1.07
CA PRO A 221 3.99 -7.46 0.38
C PRO A 221 3.97 -8.66 1.32
N TYR A 222 4.42 -8.50 2.57
CA TYR A 222 4.36 -9.59 3.54
C TYR A 222 2.91 -9.94 3.88
N SER A 223 2.04 -8.93 3.99
CA SER A 223 0.64 -9.10 4.41
C SER A 223 -0.25 -9.75 3.36
N ASN A 224 0.09 -9.61 2.07
CA ASN A 224 -0.63 -10.20 0.94
C ASN A 224 0.10 -11.38 0.28
N VAL A 225 1.21 -11.81 0.88
CA VAL A 225 2.06 -12.89 0.37
C VAL A 225 2.57 -12.60 -1.05
N ASN A 226 3.01 -11.37 -1.30
CA ASN A 226 3.59 -10.93 -2.58
C ASN A 226 2.70 -11.23 -3.80
N ILE A 227 1.39 -11.02 -3.69
CA ILE A 227 0.40 -11.38 -4.73
C ILE A 227 0.75 -10.84 -6.12
N GLU A 228 1.28 -9.63 -6.23
CA GLU A 228 1.71 -9.00 -7.49
C GLU A 228 2.88 -9.72 -8.14
N ARG A 229 3.76 -10.30 -7.31
CA ARG A 229 4.90 -11.09 -7.76
C ARG A 229 4.41 -12.40 -8.35
N HIS A 230 3.53 -13.10 -7.63
CA HIS A 230 2.96 -14.38 -8.09
C HIS A 230 2.14 -14.19 -9.38
N LEU A 231 1.28 -13.18 -9.43
CA LEU A 231 0.51 -12.85 -10.63
C LEU A 231 1.42 -12.51 -11.82
N GLY A 232 2.48 -11.73 -11.60
CA GLY A 232 3.46 -11.46 -12.65
C GLY A 232 4.14 -12.75 -13.16
N TYR A 233 4.45 -13.70 -12.29
CA TYR A 233 4.99 -15.00 -12.74
C TYR A 233 3.98 -15.87 -13.50
N LEU A 234 2.68 -15.64 -13.32
CA LEU A 234 1.61 -16.23 -14.11
C LEU A 234 1.36 -15.49 -15.44
N GLY A 235 2.18 -14.49 -15.78
CA GLY A 235 2.03 -13.71 -17.02
C GLY A 235 0.93 -12.65 -16.95
N VAL A 236 0.50 -12.26 -15.75
CA VAL A 236 -0.57 -11.28 -15.52
C VAL A 236 0.01 -9.91 -15.20
N GLU A 237 -0.44 -8.89 -15.93
CA GLU A 237 -0.18 -7.48 -15.61
C GLU A 237 -1.16 -7.02 -14.54
N VAL A 238 -0.63 -6.44 -13.47
CA VAL A 238 -1.41 -6.01 -12.33
C VAL A 238 -1.52 -4.50 -12.28
N GLU A 239 -2.71 -4.00 -11.94
CA GLU A 239 -2.88 -2.61 -11.51
C GLU A 239 -3.55 -2.58 -10.13
N ARG A 240 -2.92 -1.91 -9.15
CA ARG A 240 -3.54 -1.67 -7.85
C ARG A 240 -4.48 -0.47 -7.95
N ALA A 241 -5.66 -0.59 -7.35
CA ALA A 241 -6.61 0.52 -7.23
C ALA A 241 -6.05 1.72 -6.46
N MET A 242 -5.14 1.46 -5.51
CA MET A 242 -4.54 2.48 -4.65
C MET A 242 -3.02 2.33 -4.61
N MET A 243 -2.33 3.46 -4.77
CA MET A 243 -0.89 3.57 -4.59
C MET A 243 -0.59 4.57 -3.47
N LEU A 244 0.64 4.57 -2.94
CA LEU A 244 0.99 5.40 -1.80
C LEU A 244 0.87 6.89 -2.12
N SER A 245 1.39 7.35 -3.27
CA SER A 245 1.33 8.77 -3.63
C SER A 245 -0.09 9.24 -3.90
N GLN A 246 -0.96 8.36 -4.42
CA GLN A 246 -2.39 8.63 -4.56
C GLN A 246 -3.05 8.79 -3.19
N TRP A 247 -2.80 7.86 -2.27
CA TRP A 247 -3.36 7.95 -0.92
C TRP A 247 -2.90 9.21 -0.19
N ILE A 248 -1.61 9.55 -0.28
CA ILE A 248 -1.06 10.80 0.25
C ILE A 248 -1.76 12.01 -0.38
N ASN A 249 -1.98 12.03 -1.70
CA ASN A 249 -2.68 13.12 -2.35
C ASN A 249 -4.11 13.28 -1.83
N ASP A 250 -4.85 12.19 -1.75
CA ASP A 250 -6.25 12.20 -1.32
C ASP A 250 -6.39 12.61 0.16
N HIS A 251 -5.49 12.16 1.05
CA HIS A 251 -5.62 12.36 2.50
C HIS A 251 -4.84 13.54 3.08
N LEU A 252 -3.66 13.87 2.51
CA LEU A 252 -2.82 14.98 3.00
C LEU A 252 -2.96 16.25 2.15
N PHE A 253 -3.21 16.11 0.85
CA PHE A 253 -3.34 17.25 -0.07
C PHE A 253 -4.78 17.49 -0.54
N MET A 254 -5.78 16.81 0.04
CA MET A 254 -7.20 16.93 -0.31
C MET A 254 -7.47 16.76 -1.82
N GLY A 255 -6.69 15.92 -2.50
CA GLY A 255 -6.79 15.66 -3.94
C GLY A 255 -6.31 16.80 -4.84
N VAL A 256 -5.69 17.86 -4.30
CA VAL A 256 -5.37 19.09 -5.06
C VAL A 256 -4.18 18.92 -6.02
N VAL A 257 -3.35 17.88 -5.88
CA VAL A 257 -2.21 17.66 -6.79
C VAL A 257 -2.71 17.20 -8.16
N ARG A 258 -2.77 18.15 -9.09
CA ARG A 258 -3.09 17.91 -10.50
C ARG A 258 -2.06 16.93 -11.10
N ASN A 259 -2.54 15.93 -11.85
CA ASN A 259 -1.78 14.82 -12.47
C ASN A 259 -1.49 13.59 -11.58
N LEU A 260 -2.23 13.40 -10.49
CA LEU A 260 -2.39 12.07 -9.90
C LEU A 260 -3.85 11.61 -10.04
N PRO A 261 -4.07 10.31 -10.27
CA PRO A 261 -5.34 9.68 -9.96
C PRO A 261 -5.89 10.12 -8.61
N SER A 262 -7.21 10.37 -8.52
CA SER A 262 -7.89 10.56 -7.25
C SER A 262 -8.92 9.46 -7.04
N SER A 263 -9.09 9.02 -5.79
CA SER A 263 -10.15 8.10 -5.36
C SER A 263 -11.55 8.54 -5.73
N ASP A 264 -11.77 9.84 -5.97
CA ASP A 264 -13.06 10.40 -6.44
C ASP A 264 -13.59 9.74 -7.71
N ARG A 265 -12.71 9.25 -8.60
CA ARG A 265 -13.15 8.52 -9.80
C ARG A 265 -13.91 7.23 -9.45
N PHE A 266 -13.50 6.57 -8.36
CA PHE A 266 -14.14 5.35 -7.88
C PHE A 266 -15.43 5.67 -7.14
N LYS A 267 -15.43 6.68 -6.26
CA LYS A 267 -16.63 7.12 -5.53
C LYS A 267 -17.79 7.47 -6.46
N LYS A 268 -17.50 8.16 -7.57
CA LYS A 268 -18.52 8.50 -8.59
C LYS A 268 -19.22 7.29 -9.20
N VAL A 269 -18.50 6.20 -9.45
CA VAL A 269 -19.07 4.98 -10.05
C VAL A 269 -19.53 3.95 -9.00
N ALA A 270 -19.20 4.16 -7.72
CA ALA A 270 -19.66 3.33 -6.61
C ALA A 270 -21.14 3.56 -6.26
N SER A 271 -21.65 4.78 -6.44
CA SER A 271 -22.97 5.22 -5.98
C SER A 271 -24.16 4.28 -6.28
N PRO A 272 -24.25 3.55 -7.42
CA PRO A 272 -25.34 2.60 -7.65
C PRO A 272 -25.33 1.38 -6.72
N TYR A 273 -24.18 1.09 -6.10
CA TYR A 273 -23.93 -0.10 -5.29
C TYR A 273 -23.64 0.25 -3.82
N LEU A 274 -22.92 1.33 -3.59
CA LEU A 274 -22.58 1.86 -2.27
C LEU A 274 -22.46 3.39 -2.36
N ASN A 275 -23.40 4.10 -1.75
CA ASN A 275 -23.54 5.56 -1.79
C ASN A 275 -23.24 6.24 -0.45
N HIS A 276 -22.66 5.51 0.50
CA HIS A 276 -22.34 5.99 1.83
C HIS A 276 -20.94 5.55 2.25
N PHE A 277 -20.23 6.44 2.93
CA PHE A 277 -18.92 6.15 3.50
C PHE A 277 -19.06 5.16 4.67
N VAL A 278 -18.45 3.97 4.50
CA VAL A 278 -18.47 2.89 5.50
C VAL A 278 -17.16 2.79 6.31
N GLY A 279 -16.28 3.78 6.18
CA GLY A 279 -14.92 3.75 6.72
C GLY A 279 -13.93 3.10 5.79
N GLY A 280 -12.63 3.30 6.05
CA GLY A 280 -11.57 2.64 5.29
C GLY A 280 -11.70 2.90 3.78
N HIS A 281 -11.53 1.86 2.97
CA HIS A 281 -11.55 1.91 1.51
C HIS A 281 -12.77 1.20 0.89
N GLY A 282 -13.83 0.91 1.65
CA GLY A 282 -14.93 0.07 1.17
C GLY A 282 -15.69 0.65 -0.03
N GLU A 283 -15.91 1.96 -0.04
CA GLU A 283 -16.54 2.67 -1.18
C GLU A 283 -15.61 2.68 -2.41
N GLU A 284 -14.32 2.94 -2.19
CA GLU A 284 -13.29 2.90 -3.22
C GLU A 284 -13.10 1.50 -3.81
N THR A 285 -13.23 0.44 -3.01
CA THR A 285 -13.16 -0.96 -3.47
C THR A 285 -14.32 -1.30 -4.41
N VAL A 286 -15.55 -0.95 -4.02
CA VAL A 286 -16.72 -1.17 -4.89
C VAL A 286 -16.60 -0.34 -6.18
N GLY A 287 -16.23 0.94 -6.05
CA GLY A 287 -16.05 1.82 -7.20
C GLY A 287 -14.92 1.39 -8.13
N SER A 288 -13.80 0.91 -7.60
CA SER A 288 -12.68 0.43 -8.40
C SER A 288 -13.04 -0.84 -9.17
N ALA A 289 -13.81 -1.76 -8.60
CA ALA A 289 -14.33 -2.92 -9.33
C ALA A 289 -15.18 -2.50 -10.56
N VAL A 290 -16.10 -1.54 -10.39
CA VAL A 290 -16.91 -1.01 -11.50
C VAL A 290 -16.03 -0.31 -12.53
N TRP A 291 -15.09 0.51 -12.08
CA TRP A 291 -14.17 1.24 -12.94
C TRP A 291 -13.31 0.31 -13.80
N TYR A 292 -12.65 -0.68 -13.19
CA TYR A 292 -11.79 -1.61 -13.91
C TYR A 292 -12.56 -2.47 -14.91
N ALA A 293 -13.81 -2.84 -14.59
CA ALA A 293 -14.66 -3.51 -15.57
C ALA A 293 -14.94 -2.62 -16.80
N GLN A 294 -15.20 -1.32 -16.59
CA GLN A 294 -15.39 -0.36 -17.69
C GLN A 294 -14.11 -0.14 -18.52
N GLN A 295 -12.93 -0.32 -17.92
CA GLN A 295 -11.64 -0.28 -18.62
C GLN A 295 -11.29 -1.59 -19.34
N GLY A 296 -12.16 -2.62 -19.29
CA GLY A 296 -11.96 -3.89 -19.98
C GLY A 296 -10.94 -4.81 -19.31
N PHE A 297 -10.71 -4.67 -18.01
CA PHE A 297 -9.86 -5.61 -17.26
C PHE A 297 -10.48 -7.02 -17.29
N ALA A 298 -9.62 -8.04 -17.31
CA ALA A 298 -10.05 -9.42 -17.40
C ALA A 298 -10.71 -9.92 -16.11
N GLY A 299 -10.28 -9.38 -14.96
CA GLY A 299 -10.83 -9.70 -13.65
C GLY A 299 -10.29 -8.75 -12.57
N ALA A 300 -10.83 -8.88 -11.36
CA ALA A 300 -10.32 -8.19 -10.18
C ALA A 300 -10.14 -9.16 -9.00
N ILE A 301 -9.20 -8.87 -8.12
CA ILE A 301 -8.97 -9.60 -6.88
C ILE A 301 -9.05 -8.61 -5.73
N GLN A 302 -10.06 -8.78 -4.88
CA GLN A 302 -10.18 -8.07 -3.61
C GLN A 302 -9.24 -8.70 -2.59
N VAL A 303 -8.40 -7.88 -1.96
CA VAL A 303 -7.51 -8.29 -0.86
C VAL A 303 -7.88 -7.48 0.38
N LEU A 304 -8.16 -8.17 1.49
CA LEU A 304 -8.53 -7.53 2.74
C LEU A 304 -7.99 -8.30 3.94
N PRO A 305 -7.71 -7.63 5.08
CA PRO A 305 -7.41 -8.35 6.31
C PRO A 305 -8.69 -8.89 6.95
N PHE A 306 -8.59 -10.04 7.62
CA PHE A 306 -9.69 -10.61 8.40
C PHE A 306 -10.21 -9.58 9.42
N THR A 307 -11.54 -9.52 9.57
CA THR A 307 -12.29 -8.53 10.37
C THR A 307 -12.29 -7.08 9.86
N CYS A 308 -11.78 -6.80 8.66
CA CYS A 308 -11.89 -5.46 8.06
C CYS A 308 -13.34 -5.14 7.67
N MET A 309 -14.09 -4.50 8.57
CA MET A 309 -15.51 -4.22 8.36
C MET A 309 -15.83 -3.48 7.04
N PRO A 310 -15.12 -2.40 6.64
CA PRO A 310 -15.39 -1.76 5.35
C PRO A 310 -15.27 -2.68 4.14
N GLU A 311 -14.27 -3.55 4.15
CA GLU A 311 -14.02 -4.47 3.05
C GLU A 311 -14.97 -5.67 3.08
N ILE A 312 -15.46 -6.09 4.26
CA ILE A 312 -16.53 -7.07 4.37
C ILE A 312 -17.83 -6.52 3.77
N VAL A 313 -18.12 -5.23 3.99
CA VAL A 313 -19.25 -4.56 3.32
C VAL A 313 -19.05 -4.58 1.80
N ALA A 314 -17.87 -4.17 1.31
CA ALA A 314 -17.55 -4.24 -0.12
C ALA A 314 -17.68 -5.67 -0.68
N GLN A 315 -17.13 -6.67 0.02
CA GLN A 315 -17.18 -8.09 -0.35
C GLN A 315 -18.62 -8.57 -0.55
N SER A 316 -19.57 -8.12 0.28
CA SER A 316 -20.99 -8.50 0.15
C SER A 316 -21.66 -7.93 -1.11
N ILE A 317 -21.09 -6.86 -1.68
CA ILE A 317 -21.62 -6.10 -2.82
C ILE A 317 -20.94 -6.54 -4.13
N LEU A 318 -19.66 -6.93 -4.09
CA LEU A 318 -18.88 -7.30 -5.27
C LEU A 318 -19.51 -8.41 -6.15
N PRO A 319 -20.23 -9.43 -5.62
CA PRO A 319 -20.96 -10.38 -6.46
C PRO A 319 -21.97 -9.70 -7.40
N LYS A 320 -22.67 -8.66 -6.92
CA LYS A 320 -23.62 -7.91 -7.74
C LYS A 320 -22.93 -7.06 -8.79
N VAL A 321 -21.78 -6.47 -8.45
CA VAL A 321 -20.93 -5.76 -9.42
C VAL A 321 -20.43 -6.73 -10.50
N SER A 322 -19.98 -7.92 -10.11
CA SER A 322 -19.50 -8.95 -11.04
C SER A 322 -20.60 -9.42 -11.99
N GLU A 323 -21.82 -9.65 -11.48
CA GLU A 323 -22.99 -10.00 -12.30
C GLU A 323 -23.32 -8.90 -13.32
N ASN A 324 -23.43 -7.65 -12.85
CA ASN A 324 -23.84 -6.52 -13.70
C ASN A 324 -22.80 -6.13 -14.75
N THR A 325 -21.51 -6.29 -14.44
CA THR A 325 -20.41 -5.91 -15.34
C THR A 325 -19.87 -7.08 -16.17
N GLY A 326 -20.18 -8.31 -15.76
CA GLY A 326 -19.60 -9.52 -16.33
C GLY A 326 -18.11 -9.73 -16.02
N MET A 327 -17.44 -8.87 -15.25
CA MET A 327 -16.05 -9.04 -14.85
C MET A 327 -15.96 -9.98 -13.65
N PRO A 328 -15.25 -11.12 -13.72
CA PRO A 328 -15.06 -12.00 -12.56
C PRO A 328 -14.27 -11.32 -11.44
N ILE A 329 -14.71 -11.51 -10.19
CA ILE A 329 -14.08 -10.93 -9.01
C ILE A 329 -13.82 -12.04 -7.98
N MET A 330 -12.58 -12.15 -7.50
CA MET A 330 -12.21 -13.07 -6.41
C MET A 330 -11.89 -12.28 -5.14
N THR A 331 -12.27 -12.81 -3.98
CA THR A 331 -11.89 -12.23 -2.67
C THR A 331 -10.87 -13.11 -1.94
N LEU A 332 -9.79 -12.50 -1.47
CA LEU A 332 -8.73 -13.08 -0.64
C LEU A 332 -8.71 -12.38 0.72
N ILE A 333 -9.04 -13.13 1.77
CA ILE A 333 -8.98 -12.66 3.15
C ILE A 333 -7.63 -13.06 3.73
N MET A 334 -6.89 -12.08 4.25
CA MET A 334 -5.55 -12.23 4.81
C MET A 334 -5.59 -12.22 6.35
N ASP A 335 -4.89 -13.16 6.96
CA ASP A 335 -4.75 -13.32 8.41
C ASP A 335 -3.37 -13.91 8.77
N GLU A 336 -3.10 -14.10 10.06
CA GLU A 336 -1.85 -14.71 10.54
C GLU A 336 -1.64 -16.18 10.16
N HIS A 337 -2.68 -16.86 9.67
CA HIS A 337 -2.67 -18.27 9.29
C HIS A 337 -2.63 -18.47 7.77
N SER A 338 -2.63 -17.38 7.01
CA SER A 338 -2.66 -17.37 5.56
C SER A 338 -1.40 -18.04 5.00
N GLY A 339 -1.56 -19.28 4.54
CA GLY A 339 -0.50 -20.08 3.95
C GLY A 339 -0.28 -19.75 2.47
N GLU A 340 0.99 -19.53 2.10
CA GLU A 340 1.40 -19.18 0.74
C GLU A 340 0.92 -20.18 -0.31
N ALA A 341 1.09 -21.49 -0.07
CA ALA A 341 0.72 -22.53 -1.03
C ALA A 341 -0.77 -22.50 -1.40
N GLY A 342 -1.66 -22.34 -0.41
CA GLY A 342 -3.10 -22.29 -0.66
C GLY A 342 -3.54 -21.04 -1.40
N LEU A 343 -2.86 -19.91 -1.16
CA LEU A 343 -3.10 -18.66 -1.88
C LEU A 343 -2.68 -18.78 -3.35
N ILE A 344 -1.47 -19.31 -3.61
CA ILE A 344 -0.95 -19.50 -4.97
C ILE A 344 -1.89 -20.37 -5.81
N THR A 345 -2.35 -21.51 -5.30
CA THR A 345 -3.26 -22.40 -6.06
C THR A 345 -4.58 -21.72 -6.40
N ARG A 346 -5.10 -20.85 -5.52
CA ARG A 346 -6.32 -20.06 -5.80
C ARG A 346 -6.07 -19.01 -6.88
N LEU A 347 -4.90 -18.36 -6.87
CA LEU A 347 -4.50 -17.43 -7.94
C LEU A 347 -4.41 -18.18 -9.28
N GLU A 348 -3.70 -19.30 -9.34
CA GLU A 348 -3.56 -20.13 -10.54
C GLU A 348 -4.93 -20.50 -11.12
N ALA A 349 -5.82 -21.06 -10.31
CA ALA A 349 -7.15 -21.44 -10.74
C ALA A 349 -7.99 -20.24 -11.23
N PHE A 350 -7.86 -19.08 -10.58
CA PHE A 350 -8.57 -17.87 -11.01
C PHE A 350 -8.03 -17.37 -12.34
N ILE A 351 -6.71 -17.32 -12.53
CA ILE A 351 -6.09 -16.88 -13.78
C ILE A 351 -6.42 -17.83 -14.93
N ASP A 352 -6.40 -19.15 -14.71
CA ASP A 352 -6.82 -20.15 -15.71
C ASP A 352 -8.27 -19.90 -16.18
N LEU A 353 -9.17 -19.56 -15.25
CA LEU A 353 -10.56 -19.23 -15.58
C LEU A 353 -10.65 -17.95 -16.42
N LEU A 354 -9.86 -16.92 -16.10
CA LEU A 354 -9.82 -15.68 -16.86
C LEU A 354 -9.26 -15.89 -18.27
N GLN A 355 -8.19 -16.69 -18.41
CA GLN A 355 -7.59 -17.02 -19.71
C GLN A 355 -8.60 -17.72 -20.63
N ARG A 356 -9.26 -18.77 -20.14
CA ARG A 356 -10.29 -19.49 -20.93
C ARG A 356 -11.41 -18.58 -21.40
N LYS A 357 -11.88 -17.67 -20.54
CA LYS A 357 -12.92 -16.69 -20.90
C LYS A 357 -12.42 -15.71 -21.97
N HIS A 358 -11.16 -15.29 -21.88
CA HIS A 358 -10.55 -14.41 -22.85
C HIS A 358 -10.43 -15.08 -24.22
N GLU A 359 -9.89 -16.30 -24.28
CA GLU A 359 -9.75 -17.10 -25.50
C GLU A 359 -11.12 -17.36 -26.18
N GLN A 360 -12.16 -17.69 -25.40
CA GLN A 360 -13.50 -17.87 -25.93
C GLN A 360 -14.07 -16.59 -26.55
N LYS A 361 -13.79 -15.43 -25.93
CA LYS A 361 -14.23 -14.14 -26.46
C LYS A 361 -13.51 -13.80 -27.75
N GLU A 362 -12.19 -14.02 -27.82
CA GLU A 362 -11.40 -13.82 -29.04
C GLU A 362 -11.89 -14.72 -30.19
N ALA A 363 -12.16 -15.99 -29.91
CA ALA A 363 -12.68 -16.95 -30.88
C ALA A 363 -14.08 -16.60 -31.41
N LEU A 364 -14.90 -15.89 -30.64
CA LEU A 364 -16.23 -15.42 -31.06
C LEU A 364 -16.18 -14.12 -31.88
N THR A 365 -15.08 -13.36 -31.79
CA THR A 365 -14.89 -12.08 -32.49
C THR A 365 -13.99 -12.16 -33.73
N SER A 366 -13.33 -13.30 -33.92
CA SER A 366 -12.51 -13.65 -35.09
C SER A 366 -13.35 -14.33 -36.15
#